data_AF-A0A925VR90-F1
#
_entry.id   AF-A0A925VR90-F1
#
_cell.length_a   1.000
_cell.length_b   1.000
_cell.length_c   1.000
_cell.angle_alpha   90.00
_cell.angle_beta   90.00
_cell.angle_gamma   90.00
#
_symmetry.space_group_name_H-M   'P 1'
#
loop_
_entity.id
_entity.type
_entity.pdbx_description
1 polymer ?
#
loop_
_entity_poly.entity_id
_entity_poly.type
_entity_poly.pdbx_seq_one_letter_code
_entity_poly.pdbx_strand_id
1 'polypeptide(L)'
;MQCIEHWLRYLQWHAENPHSTKNVTLETEERKTAKTILYGSPKTATRHSNPIVERIAAAMDIAWLESRAVSFRAFHGQVRVYLTSQGLL
;
A
#
# COMPACT_ATOMS: atom_id res chain seq x y z
N MET A 1 1.71 13.15 6.68
CA MET A 1 2.86 12.31 6.31
C MET A 1 2.30 11.01 5.75
N GLN A 2 2.55 10.72 4.47
CA GLN A 2 2.07 9.48 3.84
C GLN A 2 2.83 8.29 4.41
N CYS A 3 2.13 7.19 4.63
CA CYS A 3 2.67 6.00 5.30
C CYS A 3 2.38 4.76 4.47
N ILE A 4 3.20 3.72 4.64
CA ILE A 4 3.04 2.44 3.94
C ILE A 4 1.65 1.83 4.15
N GLU A 5 1.01 2.13 5.29
CA GLU A 5 -0.36 1.72 5.56
C GLU A 5 -1.37 2.25 4.53
N HIS A 6 -1.15 3.43 3.94
CA HIS A 6 -2.03 3.92 2.87
C HIS A 6 -1.98 3.03 1.64
N TRP A 7 -0.80 2.54 1.25
CA TRP A 7 -0.66 1.63 0.11
C TRP A 7 -1.31 0.29 0.39
N LEU A 8 -1.12 -0.24 1.60
CA LEU A 8 -1.76 -1.48 2.04
C LEU A 8 -3.29 -1.35 2.06
N ARG A 9 -3.83 -0.19 2.44
CA ARG A 9 -5.27 0.09 2.38
C ARG A 9 -5.79 0.10 0.95
N TYR A 10 -5.06 0.67 0.00
CA TYR A 10 -5.41 0.61 -1.42
C TYR A 10 -5.45 -0.84 -1.93
N LEU A 11 -4.44 -1.63 -1.63
CA LEU A 11 -4.37 -3.04 -2.03
C LEU A 11 -5.49 -3.87 -1.38
N GLN A 12 -5.75 -3.67 -0.10
CA GLN A 12 -6.87 -4.28 0.59
C GLN A 12 -8.20 -3.94 -0.09
N TRP A 13 -8.45 -2.66 -0.36
CA TRP A 13 -9.67 -2.22 -1.01
C TRP A 13 -9.83 -2.84 -2.41
N HIS A 14 -8.75 -2.91 -3.19
CA HIS A 14 -8.77 -3.54 -4.51
C HIS A 14 -9.17 -5.02 -4.46
N ALA A 15 -8.57 -5.77 -3.52
CA ALA A 15 -8.88 -7.18 -3.34
C ALA A 15 -10.33 -7.41 -2.86
N GLU A 16 -10.84 -6.53 -2.00
CA GLU A 16 -12.21 -6.58 -1.50
C GLU A 16 -13.26 -6.10 -2.52
N ASN A 17 -12.84 -5.37 -3.57
CA ASN A 17 -13.73 -4.71 -4.53
C ASN A 17 -13.28 -4.89 -6.00
N PRO A 18 -13.12 -6.13 -6.50
CA PRO A 18 -12.47 -6.39 -7.80
C PRO A 18 -13.22 -5.84 -9.02
N HIS A 19 -14.49 -5.50 -8.90
CA HIS A 19 -15.32 -4.95 -9.99
C HIS A 19 -15.70 -3.49 -9.76
N SER A 20 -15.16 -2.85 -8.73
CA SER A 20 -15.50 -1.47 -8.41
C SER A 20 -14.79 -0.50 -9.35
N THR A 21 -15.57 0.38 -9.97
CA THR A 21 -15.07 1.50 -10.77
C THR A 21 -14.92 2.79 -9.96
N LYS A 22 -15.19 2.74 -8.65
CA LYS A 22 -15.12 3.92 -7.78
C LYS A 22 -13.70 4.41 -7.63
N ASN A 23 -13.52 5.73 -7.69
CA ASN A 23 -12.29 6.38 -7.28
C ASN A 23 -12.30 6.53 -5.76
N VAL A 24 -11.31 5.93 -5.09
CA VAL A 24 -11.14 6.04 -3.63
C VAL A 24 -9.89 6.84 -3.29
N THR A 25 -9.99 7.70 -2.29
CA THR A 25 -8.88 8.53 -1.80
C THR A 25 -8.55 8.09 -0.38
N LEU A 26 -7.50 7.27 -0.22
CA LEU A 26 -7.10 6.68 1.06
C LEU A 26 -5.84 7.34 1.63
N GLU A 27 -5.10 8.14 0.85
CA GLU A 27 -3.90 8.85 1.32
C GLU A 27 -4.21 10.01 2.30
N THR A 28 -5.48 10.41 2.40
CA THR A 28 -5.97 11.41 3.36
C THR A 28 -6.39 10.80 4.69
N GLU A 29 -6.42 9.47 4.82
CA GLU A 29 -6.75 8.80 6.07
C GLU A 29 -5.67 9.10 7.13
N GLU A 30 -6.09 9.39 8.36
CA GLU A 30 -5.17 9.49 9.49
C GLU A 30 -4.44 8.16 9.71
N ARG A 31 -3.12 8.23 9.98
CA ARG A 31 -2.29 7.02 10.10
C ARG A 31 -2.83 6.04 11.16
N LYS A 32 -3.30 6.56 12.29
CA LYS A 32 -3.88 5.72 13.35
C LYS A 32 -5.10 4.97 12.85
N THR A 33 -5.94 5.62 12.06
CA THR A 33 -7.14 5.03 11.44
C THR A 33 -6.75 3.93 10.45
N ALA A 34 -5.81 4.20 9.54
CA ALA A 34 -5.32 3.21 8.58
C ALA A 34 -4.76 1.96 9.29
N LYS A 35 -3.97 2.15 10.37
CA LYS A 35 -3.45 1.04 11.18
C LYS A 35 -4.55 0.25 11.88
N THR A 36 -5.54 0.92 12.45
CA THR A 36 -6.68 0.23 13.10
C THR A 36 -7.46 -0.59 12.08
N ILE A 37 -7.69 -0.09 10.87
CA ILE A 37 -8.42 -0.83 9.85
C ILE A 37 -7.61 -2.05 9.36
N LEU A 38 -6.32 -1.89 9.10
CA LEU A 38 -5.48 -3.00 8.64
C LEU A 38 -5.22 -4.05 9.72
N TYR A 39 -4.96 -3.61 10.94
CA TYR A 39 -4.34 -4.44 11.98
C TYR A 39 -5.20 -4.61 13.23
N GLY A 40 -6.40 -4.02 13.27
CA GLY A 40 -7.28 -3.99 14.45
C GLY A 40 -6.84 -3.04 15.57
N SER A 41 -5.61 -2.50 15.53
CA SER A 41 -5.09 -1.57 16.54
C SER A 41 -3.95 -0.70 16.01
N PRO A 42 -3.80 0.56 16.47
CA PRO A 42 -2.67 1.40 16.08
C PRO A 42 -1.33 0.93 16.66
N LYS A 43 -1.36 0.15 17.75
CA LYS A 43 -0.19 -0.37 18.48
C LYS A 43 0.06 -1.86 18.22
N THR A 44 -0.42 -2.40 17.09
CA THR A 44 -0.20 -3.81 16.74
C THR A 44 1.29 -4.15 16.66
N ALA A 45 1.68 -5.23 17.34
CA ALA A 45 3.05 -5.73 17.33
C ALA A 45 3.41 -6.38 15.99
N THR A 46 4.69 -6.31 15.60
CA THR A 46 5.21 -6.81 14.32
C THR A 46 4.82 -8.25 14.02
N ARG A 47 4.86 -9.13 15.03
CA ARG A 47 4.45 -10.55 14.89
C ARG A 47 3.02 -10.74 14.39
N HIS A 48 2.13 -9.77 14.63
CA HIS A 48 0.75 -9.81 14.18
C HIS A 48 0.54 -9.02 12.88
N SER A 49 1.26 -7.91 12.67
CA SER A 49 1.13 -7.14 11.43
C SER A 49 1.79 -7.82 10.23
N ASN A 50 2.93 -8.50 10.42
CA ASN A 50 3.67 -9.09 9.31
C ASN A 50 2.85 -10.09 8.47
N PRO A 51 2.15 -11.07 9.07
CA PRO A 51 1.32 -11.99 8.28
C PRO A 51 0.21 -11.29 7.49
N ILE A 52 -0.33 -10.18 8.03
CA ILE A 52 -1.35 -9.37 7.34
C ILE A 52 -0.72 -8.65 6.15
N VAL A 53 0.43 -8.02 6.35
CA VAL A 53 1.18 -7.32 5.30
C VAL A 53 1.59 -8.28 4.19
N GLU A 54 2.15 -9.44 4.54
CA GLU A 54 2.54 -10.49 3.59
C GLU A 54 1.36 -10.94 2.74
N ARG A 55 0.21 -11.21 3.37
CA ARG A 55 -1.01 -11.60 2.65
C ARG A 55 -1.49 -10.51 1.69
N ILE A 56 -1.48 -9.24 2.09
CA ILE A 56 -1.89 -8.12 1.24
C ILE A 56 -0.90 -7.94 0.08
N ALA A 57 0.40 -8.06 0.35
CA ALA A 57 1.45 -7.85 -0.63
C ALA A 57 1.60 -9.00 -1.64
N ALA A 58 1.19 -10.23 -1.28
CA ALA A 58 1.33 -11.41 -2.13
C ALA A 58 0.61 -11.30 -3.48
N ALA A 59 -0.49 -10.54 -3.56
CA ALA A 59 -1.26 -10.30 -4.77
C ALA A 59 -1.18 -8.83 -5.22
N MET A 60 -0.06 -8.16 -4.94
CA MET A 60 0.10 -6.75 -5.23
C MET A 60 0.09 -6.48 -6.75
N ASP A 61 -0.92 -5.73 -7.19
CA ASP A 61 -0.96 -5.15 -8.53
C ASP A 61 -0.27 -3.78 -8.51
N ILE A 62 0.99 -3.75 -8.97
CA ILE A 62 1.81 -2.55 -8.99
C ILE A 62 1.21 -1.48 -9.91
N ALA A 63 0.77 -1.86 -11.11
CA ALA A 63 0.26 -0.92 -12.09
C ALA A 63 -1.04 -0.25 -11.60
N TRP A 64 -1.94 -1.03 -10.99
CA TRP A 64 -3.12 -0.48 -10.37
C TRP A 64 -2.77 0.44 -9.20
N LEU A 65 -1.85 0.04 -8.32
CA LEU A 65 -1.45 0.85 -7.17
C LEU A 65 -0.81 2.19 -7.59
N GLU A 66 0.04 2.19 -8.63
CA GLU A 66 0.59 3.42 -9.21
C GLU A 66 -0.48 4.37 -9.76
N SER A 67 -1.57 3.82 -10.29
CA SER A 67 -2.69 4.62 -10.81
C SER A 67 -3.52 5.30 -9.71
N ARG A 68 -3.46 4.80 -8.47
CA ARG A 68 -4.30 5.24 -7.34
C ARG A 68 -3.54 6.02 -6.28
N ALA A 69 -2.29 5.64 -5.99
CA ALA A 69 -1.49 6.22 -4.92
C ALA A 69 -0.34 7.04 -5.50
N VAL A 70 -0.48 8.38 -5.45
CA VAL A 70 0.53 9.31 -5.98
C VAL A 70 1.87 9.12 -5.27
N SER A 71 1.81 8.86 -3.96
CA SER A 71 3.01 8.63 -3.14
C SER A 71 3.73 7.34 -3.49
N PHE A 72 2.97 6.27 -3.76
CA PHE A 72 3.53 5.01 -4.22
C PHE A 72 4.19 5.17 -5.59
N ARG A 73 3.54 5.85 -6.53
CA ARG A 73 4.11 6.11 -7.86
C ARG A 73 5.44 6.85 -7.78
N ALA A 74 5.52 7.88 -6.92
CA ALA A 74 6.77 8.62 -6.71
C ALA A 74 7.87 7.71 -6.12
N PHE A 75 7.53 6.93 -5.09
CA PHE A 75 8.45 5.96 -4.48
C PHE A 75 8.92 4.89 -5.47
N HIS A 76 8.00 4.27 -6.20
CA HIS A 76 8.30 3.23 -7.18
C HIS A 76 9.19 3.77 -8.31
N GLY A 77 8.94 5.01 -8.76
CA GLY A 77 9.84 5.70 -9.69
C GLY A 77 11.27 5.83 -9.16
N GLN A 78 11.44 6.23 -7.89
CA GLN A 78 12.77 6.32 -7.26
C GLN A 78 13.45 4.95 -7.15
N VAL A 79 12.71 3.91 -6.78
CA VAL A 79 13.22 2.53 -6.71
C VAL A 79 13.67 2.06 -8.08
N ARG A 80 12.88 2.29 -9.14
CA ARG A 80 13.25 1.91 -10.50
C ARG A 80 14.53 2.61 -10.97
N VAL A 81 14.62 3.93 -10.77
CA VAL A 81 15.82 4.70 -11.11
C VAL A 81 17.04 4.16 -10.36
N TYR A 82 16.89 3.89 -9.06
CA TYR A 82 17.95 3.31 -8.26
C TYR A 82 18.39 1.96 -8.80
N LEU A 83 17.48 1.02 -9.01
CA LEU A 83 17.79 -0.32 -9.51
C LEU A 83 18.46 -0.29 -10.89
N THR A 84 18.01 0.58 -11.80
CA THR A 84 18.66 0.78 -13.10
C THR A 84 20.08 1.35 -12.94
N SER A 85 20.30 2.29 -12.02
CA SER A 85 21.65 2.78 -11.72
C SER A 85 22.61 1.70 -11.19
N GLN A 86 22.06 0.64 -10.59
CA GLN A 86 22.81 -0.51 -10.09
C GLN A 86 22.92 -1.66 -11.13
N GLY A 87 22.33 -1.51 -12.32
CA GLY A 87 22.30 -2.57 -13.34
C GLY A 87 21.41 -3.77 -12.97
N LEU A 88 20.44 -3.57 -12.07
CA LEU A 88 19.51 -4.61 -11.60
C LEU A 88 18.17 -4.62 -12.37
N LEU A 89 17.95 -3.61 -13.21
CA LEU A 89 16.81 -3.43 -14.13
C LEU A 89 17.29 -2.75 -15.40
#